data_AF-A0ABC8UIB1-F1
#
_entry.id   AF-A0ABC8UIB1-F1
#
_cell.length_a   1.000
_cell.length_b   1.000
_cell.length_c   1.000
_cell.angle_alpha   90.00
_cell.angle_beta   90.00
_cell.angle_gamma   90.00
#
_symmetry.space_group_name_H-M   'P 1'
#
loop_
_entity.id
_entity.type
_entity.pdbx_description
1 polymer ?
#
loop_
_entity_poly.entity_id
_entity_poly.type
_entity_poly.pdbx_seq_one_letter_code
_entity_poly.pdbx_strand_id
1 'polypeptide(L)'
;MARQADAFIALPGGYGTLEELLEVITWAQLGIHSKPVGLLNVEGYYNSLLSFIDKAVDEGFVSPTARRIIVSAPTAKQLVMELEEYIPESDEVTAKLIWDQVERINYVPEPEVPT
;
A
#
# COMPACT_ATOMS: atom_id res chain seq x y z
N MET A 1 5.72 -4.34 13.13
CA MET A 1 4.76 -3.24 13.38
C MET A 1 3.40 -3.52 12.75
N ALA A 2 3.34 -3.95 11.50
CA ALA A 2 2.10 -4.09 10.74
C ALA A 2 0.99 -4.98 11.33
N ARG A 3 1.29 -6.00 12.14
CA ARG A 3 0.26 -6.96 12.62
C ARG A 3 -0.74 -6.36 13.63
N GLN A 4 -0.35 -5.32 14.37
CA GLN A 4 -1.17 -4.72 15.45
C GLN A 4 -1.70 -3.32 15.11
N ALA A 5 -1.33 -2.75 13.98
CA ALA A 5 -1.79 -1.44 13.55
C ALA A 5 -3.06 -1.58 12.70
N ASP A 6 -4.00 -0.64 12.77
CA ASP A 6 -5.15 -0.58 11.84
C ASP A 6 -4.91 0.41 10.69
N ALA A 7 -3.95 1.31 10.85
CA ALA A 7 -3.49 2.27 9.86
C ALA A 7 -2.01 2.60 10.09
N PHE A 8 -1.35 3.16 9.07
CA PHE A 8 0.01 3.72 9.18
C PHE A 8 -0.05 5.22 8.95
N ILE A 9 0.67 6.00 9.74
CA ILE A 9 0.77 7.46 9.55
C ILE A 9 2.24 7.86 9.60
N ALA A 10 2.71 8.53 8.55
CA ALA A 10 4.03 9.17 8.54
C ALA A 10 3.89 10.67 8.87
N LEU A 11 4.66 11.10 9.86
CA LEU A 11 4.90 12.52 10.18
C LEU A 11 6.17 12.99 9.47
N PRO A 12 6.37 14.31 9.26
CA PRO A 12 7.60 14.84 8.68
C PRO A 12 8.86 14.25 9.33
N GLY A 13 9.74 13.70 8.51
CA GLY A 13 10.87 12.90 8.96
C GLY A 13 11.88 12.66 7.84
N GLY A 14 13.08 12.23 8.21
CA GLY A 14 14.18 12.01 7.28
C GLY A 14 14.10 10.66 6.54
N TYR A 15 15.26 10.18 6.10
CA TYR A 15 15.35 8.95 5.30
C TYR A 15 14.75 7.72 5.98
N GLY A 16 14.91 7.55 7.30
CA GLY A 16 14.32 6.40 8.01
C GLY A 16 12.79 6.37 7.88
N THR A 17 12.13 7.51 8.06
CA THR A 17 10.67 7.61 7.90
C THR A 17 10.23 7.35 6.46
N LEU A 18 11.00 7.83 5.47
CA LEU A 18 10.68 7.60 4.06
C LEU A 18 10.86 6.14 3.67
N GLU A 19 11.87 5.46 4.19
CA GLU A 19 12.12 4.05 3.94
C GLU A 19 10.98 3.18 4.51
N GLU A 20 10.61 3.38 5.78
CA GLU A 20 9.49 2.69 6.41
C GLU A 20 8.16 2.96 5.69
N LEU A 21 7.93 4.21 5.26
CA LEU A 21 6.74 4.61 4.51
C LEU A 21 6.64 3.88 3.17
N LEU A 22 7.72 3.84 2.40
CA LEU A 22 7.73 3.19 1.09
C LEU A 22 7.59 1.67 1.21
N GLU A 23 8.12 1.06 2.29
CA GLU A 23 7.92 -0.35 2.58
C GLU A 23 6.43 -0.68 2.80
N VAL A 24 5.72 0.07 3.65
CA VAL A 24 4.29 -0.18 3.91
C VAL A 24 3.41 0.10 2.68
N ILE A 25 3.76 1.11 1.86
CA ILE A 25 3.06 1.34 0.58
C ILE A 25 3.25 0.14 -0.36
N THR A 26 4.47 -0.40 -0.43
CA THR A 26 4.78 -1.57 -1.26
C THR A 26 4.01 -2.81 -0.79
N TRP A 27 3.90 -3.03 0.53
CA TRP A 27 3.10 -4.13 1.07
C TRP A 27 1.61 -3.98 0.77
N ALA A 28 1.06 -2.77 0.84
CA ALA A 28 -0.31 -2.50 0.39
C ALA A 28 -0.49 -2.79 -1.10
N GLN A 29 0.45 -2.35 -1.94
CA GLN A 29 0.42 -2.58 -3.39
C GLN A 29 0.48 -4.08 -3.74
N LEU A 30 1.25 -4.87 -2.99
CA LEU A 30 1.35 -6.32 -3.13
C LEU A 30 0.16 -7.09 -2.53
N GLY A 31 -0.79 -6.39 -1.88
CA GLY A 31 -1.94 -7.01 -1.25
C GLY A 31 -1.63 -7.75 0.06
N ILE A 32 -0.45 -7.52 0.67
CA ILE A 32 -0.05 -8.13 1.94
C ILE A 32 -0.90 -7.56 3.10
N HIS A 33 -1.35 -6.31 2.97
CA HIS A 33 -2.38 -5.73 3.83
C HIS A 33 -3.25 -4.75 3.05
N SER A 34 -4.41 -4.44 3.63
CA SER A 34 -5.39 -3.48 3.08
C SER A 34 -5.57 -2.24 3.96
N LYS A 35 -4.64 -2.02 4.90
CA LYS A 35 -4.66 -0.91 5.87
C LYS A 35 -4.30 0.41 5.18
N PRO A 36 -4.98 1.52 5.53
CA PRO A 36 -4.70 2.81 4.92
C PRO A 36 -3.33 3.36 5.36
N VAL A 37 -2.69 4.11 4.46
CA VAL A 37 -1.40 4.78 4.69
C VAL A 37 -1.59 6.28 4.58
N GLY A 38 -1.39 6.99 5.70
CA GLY A 38 -1.59 8.42 5.83
C GLY A 38 -0.29 9.22 5.88
N LEU A 39 -0.27 10.38 5.24
CA LEU A 39 0.77 11.40 5.37
C LEU A 39 0.21 12.62 6.10
N LEU A 40 0.80 12.98 7.24
CA LEU A 40 0.50 14.24 7.88
C LEU A 40 1.32 15.35 7.21
N ASN A 41 0.73 16.03 6.23
CA ASN A 41 1.40 16.98 5.35
C ASN A 41 1.48 18.40 5.95
N VAL A 42 2.19 18.52 7.07
CA VAL A 42 2.40 19.79 7.77
C VAL A 42 3.15 20.77 6.87
N GLU A 43 2.58 21.96 6.66
CA GLU A 43 3.17 23.04 5.85
C GLU A 43 3.63 22.61 4.44
N GLY A 44 3.02 21.54 3.89
CA GLY A 44 3.37 21.03 2.56
C GLY A 44 4.68 20.23 2.50
N TYR A 45 5.17 19.72 3.63
CA TYR A 45 6.41 18.92 3.71
C TYR A 45 6.49 17.80 2.66
N TYR A 46 5.37 17.10 2.41
CA TYR A 46 5.29 15.98 1.48
C TYR A 46 4.88 16.38 0.05
N ASN A 47 4.70 17.68 -0.26
CA ASN A 47 4.26 18.10 -1.60
C ASN A 47 5.18 17.60 -2.72
N SER A 48 6.50 17.71 -2.54
CA SER A 48 7.46 17.23 -3.54
C SER A 48 7.43 15.71 -3.71
N LEU A 49 7.21 14.97 -2.62
CA LEU A 49 7.08 13.51 -2.67
C LEU A 49 5.81 13.11 -3.41
N LEU A 50 4.68 13.75 -3.08
CA LEU A 50 3.40 13.49 -3.74
C LEU A 50 3.47 13.80 -5.25
N SER A 51 4.05 14.94 -5.62
CA SER A 51 4.28 15.28 -7.03
C SER A 51 5.21 14.29 -7.75
N PHE A 52 6.23 13.76 -7.06
CA PHE A 52 7.09 12.72 -7.63
C PHE A 52 6.33 11.43 -7.89
N ILE A 53 5.46 11.02 -6.97
CA ILE A 53 4.63 9.82 -7.14
C ILE A 53 3.59 10.04 -8.25
N ASP A 54 2.96 11.22 -8.32
CA ASP A 54 2.06 11.59 -9.43
C ASP A 54 2.78 11.47 -10.78
N LYS A 55 4.03 11.96 -10.86
CA LYS A 55 4.84 11.80 -12.06
C LYS A 55 5.14 10.32 -12.38
N ALA A 56 5.39 9.50 -11.37
CA ALA A 56 5.59 8.06 -11.57
C ALA A 56 4.31 7.36 -12.07
N VAL A 57 3.13 7.88 -11.73
CA VAL A 57 1.86 7.43 -12.32
C VAL A 57 1.76 7.83 -13.78
N ASP A 58 2.06 9.09 -14.12
CA ASP A 58 2.03 9.58 -15.50
C ASP A 58 2.97 8.79 -16.43
N GLU A 59 4.14 8.40 -15.90
CA GLU A 59 5.15 7.61 -16.63
C GLU A 59 4.87 6.10 -16.59
N GLY A 60 3.79 5.65 -15.93
CA GLY A 60 3.36 4.26 -15.90
C GLY A 60 4.16 3.33 -14.96
N PHE A 61 4.97 3.88 -14.06
CA PHE A 61 5.69 3.11 -13.05
C PHE A 61 4.81 2.77 -11.84
N VAL A 62 3.81 3.60 -11.55
CA VAL A 62 2.83 3.40 -10.47
C VAL A 62 1.44 3.35 -11.10
N SER A 63 0.61 2.38 -10.75
CA SER A 63 -0.76 2.36 -11.25
C SER A 63 -1.61 3.47 -10.59
N PRO A 64 -2.64 3.99 -11.26
CA PRO A 64 -3.57 4.93 -10.63
C PRO A 64 -4.20 4.38 -9.34
N THR A 65 -4.42 3.05 -9.27
CA THR A 65 -4.93 2.37 -8.07
C THR A 65 -3.91 2.39 -6.94
N ALA A 66 -2.65 2.03 -7.20
CA ALA A 66 -1.59 2.08 -6.21
C ALA A 66 -1.34 3.51 -5.69
N ARG A 67 -1.55 4.54 -6.53
CA ARG A 67 -1.48 5.93 -6.10
C ARG A 67 -2.50 6.30 -5.02
N ARG A 68 -3.67 5.66 -5.02
CA ARG A 68 -4.76 5.89 -4.05
C ARG A 68 -4.50 5.25 -2.69
N ILE A 69 -3.45 4.42 -2.55
CA ILE A 69 -3.02 3.87 -1.25
C ILE A 69 -2.67 5.00 -0.26
N ILE A 70 -2.12 6.11 -0.76
CA ILE A 70 -1.65 7.24 0.05
C ILE A 70 -2.78 8.25 0.24
N VAL A 71 -3.17 8.44 1.50
CA VAL A 71 -4.04 9.52 1.97
C VAL A 71 -3.17 10.63 2.56
N SER A 72 -3.48 11.89 2.30
CA SER A 72 -2.66 13.01 2.77
C SER A 72 -3.53 14.19 3.18
N ALA A 73 -3.30 14.71 4.39
CA ALA A 73 -4.01 15.85 4.90
C ALA A 73 -3.09 16.75 5.74
N PRO A 74 -3.34 18.08 5.81
CA PRO A 74 -2.47 19.02 6.51
C PRO A 74 -2.64 18.99 8.04
N THR A 75 -3.70 18.34 8.55
CA THR A 75 -3.98 18.27 10.00
C THR A 75 -4.31 16.85 10.42
N ALA A 76 -3.96 16.49 11.67
CA ALA A 76 -4.20 15.15 12.20
C ALA A 76 -5.69 14.79 12.21
N LYS A 77 -6.55 15.76 12.53
CA LYS A 77 -8.01 15.55 12.54
C LYS A 77 -8.54 15.18 11.17
N GLN A 78 -8.16 15.94 10.14
CA GLN A 78 -8.58 15.64 8.76
C GLN A 78 -8.02 14.30 8.30
N LEU A 79 -6.75 14.03 8.60
CA LEU A 79 -6.13 12.77 8.21
C LEU A 79 -6.87 11.57 8.80
N VAL A 80 -7.16 11.57 10.10
CA VAL A 80 -7.88 10.47 10.74
C VAL A 80 -9.27 10.28 10.12
N MET A 81 -10.01 11.36 9.87
CA MET A 81 -11.32 11.27 9.23
C MET A 81 -11.24 10.64 7.81
N GLU A 82 -10.23 11.01 7.02
CA GLU A 82 -10.05 10.44 5.68
C GLU A 82 -9.60 8.97 5.73
N LEU A 83 -8.80 8.59 6.74
CA LEU A 83 -8.37 7.20 6.94
C LEU A 83 -9.53 6.29 7.38
N GLU A 84 -10.49 6.81 8.15
CA GLU A 84 -11.70 6.07 8.57
C GLU A 84 -12.64 5.75 7.39
N GLU A 85 -12.70 6.64 6.39
CA GLU A 85 -13.50 6.47 5.17
C GLU A 85 -12.76 5.72 4.05
N TYR A 86 -11.50 5.34 4.28
CA TYR A 86 -10.67 4.68 3.28
C TYR A 86 -11.20 3.29 2.94
N ILE A 87 -11.42 3.05 1.65
CA ILE A 87 -11.77 1.73 1.10
C ILE A 87 -10.60 1.26 0.22
N PRO A 88 -9.95 0.12 0.55
CA PRO A 88 -8.85 -0.40 -0.24
C PRO A 88 -9.34 -0.82 -1.63
N GLU A 89 -8.63 -0.34 -2.65
CA GLU A 89 -8.83 -0.77 -4.03
C GLU A 89 -7.74 -1.77 -4.43
N SER A 90 -8.13 -2.92 -4.96
CA SER A 90 -7.20 -3.93 -5.47
C SER A 90 -7.05 -3.81 -6.98
N ASP A 91 -5.81 -3.73 -7.48
CA ASP A 91 -5.55 -3.91 -8.91
C ASP A 91 -5.78 -5.38 -9.33
N GLU A 92 -6.39 -5.59 -10.51
CA GLU A 92 -6.60 -6.94 -11.09
C GLU A 92 -5.30 -7.74 -11.23
N VAL A 93 -4.17 -7.05 -11.42
CA VAL A 93 -2.84 -7.67 -11.50
C VAL A 93 -2.40 -8.25 -10.15
N THR A 94 -2.64 -7.52 -9.06
CA THR A 94 -2.36 -7.99 -7.69
C THR A 94 -3.31 -9.12 -7.31
N ALA A 95 -4.58 -9.05 -7.70
CA ALA A 95 -5.55 -10.12 -7.51
C ALA A 95 -5.12 -11.42 -8.22
N LYS A 96 -4.57 -11.32 -9.45
CA LYS A 96 -4.06 -12.48 -10.20
C LYS A 96 -2.87 -13.18 -9.52
N LEU A 97 -1.92 -12.41 -8.97
CA LEU A 97 -0.78 -12.96 -8.25
C LEU A 97 -1.18 -13.74 -7.00
N ILE A 98 -2.25 -13.29 -6.32
CA ILE A 98 -2.82 -13.97 -5.15
C ILE A 98 -3.48 -15.30 -5.55
N TRP A 99 -4.28 -15.33 -6.62
CA TRP A 99 -4.94 -16.56 -7.09
C TRP A 99 -3.92 -17.61 -7.57
N ASP A 100 -2.91 -17.21 -8.34
CA ASP A 100 -1.89 -18.12 -8.86
C ASP A 100 -1.00 -18.71 -7.74
N GLN A 101 -0.77 -17.97 -6.65
CA GLN A 101 -0.03 -18.47 -5.48
C GLN A 101 -0.86 -19.40 -4.60
N VAL A 102 -2.15 -19.12 -4.40
CA VAL A 102 -3.05 -19.99 -3.62
C VAL A 102 -3.27 -21.34 -4.32
N GLU A 103 -3.38 -21.37 -5.65
CA GLU A 103 -3.45 -22.63 -6.41
C GLU A 103 -2.17 -23.47 -6.27
N ARG A 104 -1.00 -22.84 -6.25
CA ARG A 104 0.28 -23.55 -6.04
C ARG A 104 0.44 -24.11 -4.63
N ILE A 105 -0.11 -23.44 -3.61
CA ILE A 105 -0.04 -23.90 -2.21
C ILE A 105 -1.05 -25.04 -1.96
N ASN A 106 -2.19 -25.04 -2.64
CA ASN A 106 -3.22 -26.07 -2.50
C ASN A 106 -3.02 -27.30 -3.40
N TYR A 107 -1.94 -27.36 -4.19
CA TYR A 107 -1.60 -28.55 -4.95
C TYR A 107 -1.06 -29.66 -4.02
N VAL A 108 -1.90 -30.64 -3.71
CA VAL A 108 -1.48 -31.92 -3.13
C VAL A 108 -1.25 -32.88 -4.31
N PRO A 109 -0.01 -33.36 -4.56
CA PRO A 109 0.21 -34.35 -5.61
C PRO A 109 -0.58 -35.62 -5.27
N GLU A 110 -1.36 -36.12 -6.23
CA GLU A 110 -2.02 -37.42 -6.09
C GLU A 110 -0.94 -38.50 -5.83
N PRO A 111 -1.16 -39.44 -4.89
CA PRO A 111 -0.21 -40.51 -4.68
C PRO A 111 -0.10 -41.34 -5.95
N GLU A 112 1.09 -41.41 -6.54
CA GLU A 112 1.39 -42.29 -7.66
C GLU A 112 0.97 -43.71 -7.29
N VAL A 113 -0.04 -44.23 -7.99
CA VAL A 113 -0.46 -45.62 -7.84
C VAL A 113 0.69 -46.49 -8.39
N PRO A 114 1.33 -47.34 -7.58
CA PRO A 114 2.43 -48.15 -8.05
C PRO A 114 1.88 -49.22 -9.00
N THR A 115 2.38 -49.23 -10.23
CA THR A 115 2.19 -50.33 -11.20
C THR A 115 3.06 -51.52 -10.86
#